data_AF-A0A958ZR29-F1
#
_entry.id   AF-A0A958ZR29-F1
#
_cell.length_a   1.000
_cell.length_b   1.000
_cell.length_c   1.000
_cell.angle_alpha   90.00
_cell.angle_beta   90.00
_cell.angle_gamma   90.00
#
_symmetry.space_group_name_H-M   'P 1'
#
loop_
_entity.id
_entity.type
_entity.pdbx_description
1 polymer ?
#
loop_
_entity_poly.entity_id
_entity_poly.type
_entity_poly.pdbx_seq_one_letter_code
_entity_poly.pdbx_strand_id
1 'polypeptide(L)'
;MLTALALICAFHVLIIIKVVPYDVTWGGRLQSDREMYIFEAVSLSVNGLLIWVLLMKGNYVRQVLPTKVLHAILWFFFGLFLLNTLGNLVAETLFEKFFALVTLLFSFLLWKIIRATN
;
A
#
# COMPACT_ATOMS: atom_id res chain seq x y z
N MET A 1 -0.65 5.82 -9.86
CA MET A 1 -0.03 4.98 -8.81
C MET A 1 0.61 5.85 -7.74
N LEU A 2 1.69 6.61 -8.06
CA LEU A 2 2.39 7.46 -7.08
C LEU A 2 1.47 8.43 -6.32
N THR A 3 0.59 9.15 -7.02
CA THR A 3 -0.40 10.05 -6.38
C THR A 3 -1.30 9.32 -5.40
N ALA A 4 -1.77 8.13 -5.75
CA ALA A 4 -2.65 7.36 -4.89
C ALA A 4 -1.91 6.78 -3.67
N LEU A 5 -0.66 6.36 -3.83
CA LEU A 5 0.21 5.98 -2.71
C LEU A 5 0.48 7.16 -1.78
N ALA A 6 0.66 8.37 -2.31
CA ALA A 6 0.82 9.57 -1.49
C ALA A 6 -0.44 9.88 -0.66
N LEU A 7 -1.64 9.72 -1.25
CA LEU A 7 -2.90 9.86 -0.53
C LEU A 7 -3.05 8.79 0.56
N ILE A 8 -2.62 7.56 0.31
CA ILE A 8 -2.61 6.49 1.32
C ILE A 8 -1.63 6.78 2.45
N CYS A 9 -0.42 7.26 2.14
CA CYS A 9 0.52 7.71 3.18
C CYS A 9 -0.07 8.85 4.01
N ALA A 10 -0.75 9.81 3.38
CA ALA A 10 -1.43 10.89 4.10
C ALA A 10 -2.53 10.34 5.02
N PHE A 11 -3.31 9.36 4.56
CA PHE A 11 -4.31 8.68 5.38
C PHE A 11 -3.68 8.01 6.62
N HIS A 12 -2.57 7.28 6.47
CA HIS A 12 -1.84 6.70 7.61
C HIS A 12 -1.33 7.77 8.59
N VAL A 13 -0.84 8.91 8.08
CA VAL A 13 -0.45 10.04 8.94
C VAL A 13 -1.65 10.59 9.71
N LEU A 14 -2.83 10.71 9.09
CA LEU A 14 -4.06 11.16 9.77
C LEU A 14 -4.47 10.23 10.92
N ILE A 15 -4.23 8.93 10.80
CA ILE A 15 -4.45 7.95 11.88
C ILE A 15 -3.45 8.18 13.02
N ILE A 16 -2.15 8.34 12.70
CA ILE A 16 -1.09 8.59 13.69
C ILE A 16 -1.35 9.85 14.52
N ILE A 17 -1.85 10.92 13.90
CA ILE A 17 -2.23 12.16 14.59
C ILE A 17 -3.65 12.12 15.18
N LYS A 18 -4.32 10.96 15.14
CA LYS A 18 -5.65 10.69 15.71
C LYS A 18 -6.77 11.57 15.15
N VAL A 19 -6.60 12.12 13.95
CA VAL A 19 -7.68 12.79 13.20
C VAL A 19 -8.66 11.74 12.66
N VAL A 20 -8.14 10.60 12.23
CA VAL A 20 -8.93 9.42 11.86
C VAL A 20 -8.85 8.39 12.99
N PRO A 21 -9.99 7.87 13.49
CA PRO A 21 -9.99 6.80 14.49
C PRO A 21 -9.32 5.54 13.95
N TYR A 22 -8.44 4.89 14.73
CA TYR A 22 -7.70 3.72 14.23
C TYR A 22 -8.51 2.42 14.24
N ASP A 23 -9.64 2.37 14.94
CA ASP A 23 -10.56 1.22 15.03
C ASP A 23 -11.28 0.93 13.70
N VAL A 24 -11.32 1.90 12.78
CA VAL A 24 -11.86 1.70 11.42
C VAL A 24 -10.88 0.99 10.49
N THR A 25 -9.66 0.71 10.96
CA THR A 25 -8.61 0.04 10.19
C THR A 25 -8.26 -1.31 10.78
N TRP A 26 -7.59 -2.16 10.00
CA TRP A 26 -7.07 -3.46 10.46
C TRP A 26 -8.14 -4.40 11.06
N GLY A 27 -9.36 -4.39 10.54
CA GLY A 27 -10.47 -5.22 11.02
C GLY A 27 -10.93 -4.87 12.43
N GLY A 28 -10.67 -3.65 12.91
CA GLY A 28 -10.95 -3.25 14.28
C GLY A 28 -10.15 -4.02 15.33
N ARG A 29 -9.04 -4.65 14.93
CA ARG A 29 -8.24 -5.52 15.82
C ARG A 29 -7.22 -4.78 16.68
N LEU A 30 -6.96 -3.50 16.40
CA LEU A 30 -6.01 -2.70 17.16
C LEU A 30 -6.58 -2.41 18.54
N GLN A 31 -5.92 -2.89 19.59
CA GLN A 31 -6.38 -2.80 20.98
C GLN A 31 -5.72 -1.65 21.76
N SER A 32 -4.67 -1.04 21.21
CA SER A 32 -3.94 0.03 21.89
C SER A 32 -3.30 1.01 20.92
N ASP A 33 -3.03 2.22 21.42
CA ASP A 33 -2.22 3.23 20.72
C ASP A 33 -0.85 2.67 20.28
N ARG A 34 -0.24 1.80 21.12
CA ARG A 34 1.04 1.18 20.80
C ARG A 34 0.94 0.29 19.56
N GLU A 35 -0.11 -0.52 19.47
CA GLU A 35 -0.36 -1.34 18.29
C GLU A 35 -0.61 -0.46 17.07
N MET A 36 -1.46 0.56 17.19
CA MET A 36 -1.68 1.54 16.12
C MET A 36 -0.34 2.09 15.61
N TYR A 37 0.53 2.64 16.46
CA TYR A 37 1.80 3.20 15.99
C TYR A 37 2.69 2.18 15.28
N ILE A 38 2.72 0.92 15.73
CA ILE A 38 3.50 -0.14 15.08
C ILE A 38 2.92 -0.45 13.70
N PHE A 39 1.61 -0.69 13.60
CA PHE A 39 0.95 -1.06 12.35
C PHE A 39 1.00 0.08 11.33
N GLU A 40 0.79 1.32 11.77
CA GLU A 40 0.89 2.50 10.90
C GLU A 40 2.34 2.76 10.44
N ALA A 41 3.34 2.53 11.29
CA ALA A 41 4.75 2.60 10.88
C ALA A 41 5.12 1.53 9.84
N VAL A 42 4.60 0.31 10.00
CA VAL A 42 4.76 -0.77 9.00
C VAL A 42 4.10 -0.36 7.68
N SER A 43 2.87 0.15 7.72
CA SER A 43 2.16 0.63 6.53
C SER A 43 2.93 1.72 5.79
N LEU A 44 3.41 2.74 6.50
CA LEU A 44 4.20 3.82 5.91
C LEU A 44 5.52 3.30 5.33
N SER A 45 6.19 2.36 6.01
CA SER A 45 7.45 1.78 5.53
C SER A 45 7.24 0.96 4.26
N VAL A 46 6.19 0.13 4.21
CA VAL A 46 5.85 -0.70 3.06
C VAL A 46 5.44 0.16 1.86
N ASN A 47 4.60 1.18 2.06
CA ASN A 47 4.22 2.11 0.99
C ASN A 47 5.41 2.97 0.54
N GLY A 48 6.26 3.42 1.47
CA GLY A 48 7.50 4.15 1.18
C GLY A 48 8.48 3.35 0.33
N LEU A 49 8.67 2.07 0.65
CA LEU A 49 9.46 1.14 -0.16
C LEU A 49 8.90 1.03 -1.59
N LEU A 50 7.58 0.87 -1.73
CA LEU A 50 6.96 0.79 -3.04
C LEU A 50 7.12 2.09 -3.84
N ILE A 51 6.93 3.26 -3.21
CA ILE A 51 7.16 4.56 -3.84
C ILE A 51 8.60 4.63 -4.35
N TRP A 52 9.58 4.28 -3.52
CA TRP A 52 10.99 4.33 -3.90
C TRP A 52 11.31 3.41 -5.10
N VAL A 53 10.76 2.20 -5.10
CA VAL A 53 10.87 1.24 -6.22
C VAL A 53 10.24 1.79 -7.49
N LEU A 54 9.06 2.40 -7.41
CA LEU A 54 8.38 3.03 -8.55
C LEU A 54 9.13 4.25 -9.09
N LEU A 55 9.75 5.05 -8.21
CA LEU A 55 10.58 6.18 -8.62
C LEU A 55 11.81 5.71 -9.40
N MET A 56 12.49 4.66 -8.92
CA MET A 56 13.60 4.05 -9.67
C MET A 56 13.12 3.48 -11.00
N LYS A 57 12.01 2.74 -11.00
CA LYS A 57 11.42 2.13 -12.19
C LYS A 57 11.03 3.15 -13.26
N GLY A 58 10.57 4.32 -12.83
CA GLY A 58 10.21 5.44 -13.71
C GLY A 58 11.38 6.36 -14.08
N ASN A 59 12.62 6.03 -13.70
CA ASN A 59 13.81 6.87 -13.88
C ASN A 59 13.70 8.28 -13.26
N TYR A 60 12.86 8.46 -12.23
CA TYR A 60 12.74 9.73 -11.50
C TYR A 60 13.88 9.91 -10.47
N VAL A 61 14.48 8.81 -10.02
CA VAL A 61 15.67 8.80 -9.16
C VAL A 61 16.68 7.81 -9.72
N ARG A 62 17.95 7.93 -9.32
CA ARG A 62 19.01 7.00 -9.73
C ARG A 62 18.62 5.58 -9.35
N GLN A 63 18.59 4.68 -10.33
CA GLN A 63 18.43 3.26 -10.10
C GLN A 63 19.67 2.71 -9.38
N VAL A 64 19.49 2.25 -8.15
CA VAL A 64 20.54 1.59 -7.35
C VAL A 64 20.37 0.08 -7.27
N LEU A 65 19.17 -0.43 -7.56
CA LEU A 65 18.85 -1.86 -7.57
C LEU A 65 18.91 -2.43 -8.99
N PRO A 66 19.32 -3.70 -9.18
CA PRO A 66 19.22 -4.36 -10.48
C PRO A 66 17.78 -4.43 -10.97
N THR A 67 17.55 -4.32 -12.28
CA THR A 67 16.21 -4.36 -12.89
C THR A 67 15.44 -5.63 -12.52
N LYS A 68 16.12 -6.77 -12.42
CA LYS A 68 15.53 -8.04 -11.97
C LYS A 68 14.96 -7.94 -10.54
N VAL A 69 15.67 -7.25 -9.64
CA VAL A 69 15.25 -7.04 -8.25
C VAL A 69 14.04 -6.10 -8.20
N LEU A 70 14.05 -5.01 -8.97
CA LEU A 70 12.89 -4.12 -9.08
C LEU A 70 11.65 -4.86 -9.57
N HIS A 71 11.77 -5.71 -10.60
CA HIS A 71 10.66 -6.53 -11.09
C HIS A 71 10.15 -7.53 -10.05
N ALA A 72 11.05 -8.20 -9.32
CA ALA A 72 10.67 -9.12 -8.26
C ALA A 72 9.88 -8.40 -7.14
N ILE A 73 10.34 -7.22 -6.71
CA ILE A 73 9.65 -6.41 -5.71
C ILE A 73 8.27 -5.96 -6.21
N LEU A 74 8.17 -5.49 -7.46
CA LEU A 74 6.88 -5.08 -8.03
C LEU A 74 5.88 -6.24 -8.11
N TRP A 75 6.33 -7.45 -8.49
CA TRP A 75 5.49 -8.65 -8.47
C TRP A 75 5.05 -9.04 -7.06
N PHE A 76 5.95 -8.93 -6.08
CA PHE A 76 5.60 -9.13 -4.67
C PHE A 76 4.49 -8.16 -4.24
N PHE A 77 4.62 -6.86 -4.53
CA PHE A 77 3.59 -5.87 -4.22
C PHE A 77 2.29 -6.11 -4.98
N PHE A 78 2.35 -6.56 -6.23
CA PHE A 78 1.16 -6.95 -6.97
C PHE A 78 0.40 -8.07 -6.26
N GLY A 79 1.10 -9.14 -5.83
CA GLY A 79 0.51 -10.20 -5.02
C GLY A 79 -0.05 -9.70 -3.70
N LEU A 80 0.69 -8.83 -2.99
CA LEU A 80 0.26 -8.21 -1.74
C LEU A 80 -1.06 -7.45 -1.89
N PHE A 81 -1.23 -6.65 -2.95
CA PHE A 81 -2.47 -5.90 -3.18
C PHE A 81 -3.62 -6.77 -3.65
N LEU A 82 -3.37 -7.87 -4.37
CA LEU A 82 -4.40 -8.87 -4.65
C LEU A 82 -4.91 -9.52 -3.37
N LEU A 83 -4.01 -9.93 -2.48
CA LEU A 83 -4.38 -10.50 -1.17
C LEU A 83 -5.15 -9.47 -0.33
N ASN A 84 -4.71 -8.21 -0.30
CA ASN A 84 -5.45 -7.15 0.39
C ASN A 84 -6.84 -6.91 -0.22
N THR A 85 -6.98 -7.01 -1.55
CA THR A 85 -8.29 -6.89 -2.20
C THR A 85 -9.23 -8.00 -1.73
N LEU A 86 -8.75 -9.24 -1.67
CA LEU A 86 -9.54 -10.36 -1.14
C LEU A 86 -9.89 -10.15 0.34
N GLY A 87 -8.91 -9.76 1.16
CA GLY A 87 -9.12 -9.46 2.58
C GLY A 87 -10.18 -8.37 2.81
N ASN A 88 -10.12 -7.29 2.04
CA ASN A 88 -11.07 -6.18 2.13
C ASN A 88 -12.46 -6.53 1.58
N LEU A 89 -12.57 -7.42 0.57
CA LEU A 89 -13.86 -7.90 0.08
C LEU A 89 -14.61 -8.76 1.12
N VAL A 90 -13.87 -9.51 1.95
CA VAL A 90 -14.44 -10.34 3.02
C VAL A 90 -14.59 -9.59 4.34
N ALA A 91 -14.18 -8.33 4.42
CA ALA A 91 -14.29 -7.52 5.62
C ALA A 91 -15.76 -7.29 6.00
N GLU A 92 -16.04 -7.09 7.28
CA GLU A 92 -17.41 -6.90 7.78
C GLU A 92 -17.92 -5.48 7.51
N THR A 93 -17.03 -4.49 7.60
CA THR A 93 -17.40 -3.07 7.53
C THR A 93 -17.45 -2.54 6.10
N LEU A 94 -18.37 -1.61 5.82
CA LEU A 94 -18.44 -0.91 4.53
C LEU A 94 -17.17 -0.09 4.25
N PHE A 95 -16.56 0.45 5.31
CA PHE A 95 -15.33 1.21 5.21
C PHE A 95 -14.18 0.36 4.67
N GLU A 96 -13.99 -0.84 5.20
CA GLU A 96 -12.95 -1.76 4.72
C GLU A 96 -13.27 -2.33 3.34
N LYS A 97 -14.54 -2.63 3.04
CA LYS A 97 -14.96 -3.03 1.68
C LYS A 97 -14.63 -1.96 0.64
N PHE A 98 -14.76 -0.68 0.98
CA PHE A 98 -14.34 0.41 0.08
C PHE A 98 -12.84 0.34 -0.23
N PHE A 99 -11.99 -0.03 0.74
CA PHE A 99 -10.56 -0.23 0.50
C PHE A 99 -10.26 -1.38 -0.47
N ALA A 100 -11.18 -2.33 -0.68
CA ALA A 100 -11.02 -3.35 -1.72
C ALA A 100 -10.92 -2.72 -3.13
N LEU A 101 -11.69 -1.66 -3.39
CA LEU A 101 -11.64 -0.94 -4.68
C LEU A 101 -10.29 -0.24 -4.86
N VAL A 102 -9.75 0.32 -3.78
CA VAL A 102 -8.44 0.99 -3.77
C VAL A 102 -7.32 -0.03 -4.04
N THR A 103 -7.32 -1.16 -3.34
CA THR A 103 -6.29 -2.19 -3.53
C THR A 103 -6.42 -2.90 -4.88
N LEU A 104 -7.64 -3.04 -5.41
CA LEU A 104 -7.87 -3.53 -6.77
C LEU A 104 -7.30 -2.57 -7.81
N LEU A 105 -7.52 -1.26 -7.64
CA LEU A 105 -6.91 -0.24 -8.49
C LEU A 105 -5.38 -0.33 -8.43
N PHE A 106 -4.79 -0.56 -7.26
CA PHE A 106 -3.34 -0.70 -7.11
C PHE A 106 -2.81 -1.94 -7.81
N SER A 107 -3.48 -3.08 -7.64
CA SER A 107 -3.16 -4.32 -8.37
C SER A 107 -3.21 -4.09 -9.88
N PHE A 108 -4.26 -3.46 -10.40
CA PHE A 108 -4.39 -3.17 -11.83
C PHE A 108 -3.27 -2.25 -12.34
N LEU A 109 -2.98 -1.15 -11.61
CA LEU A 109 -1.92 -0.22 -11.98
C LEU A 109 -0.53 -0.86 -11.95
N LEU A 110 -0.24 -1.69 -10.94
CA LEU A 110 1.01 -2.43 -10.87
C LEU A 110 1.15 -3.43 -12.00
N TRP A 111 0.10 -4.18 -12.31
CA TRP A 111 0.10 -5.09 -13.45
C TRP A 111 0.43 -4.36 -14.75
N LYS A 112 -0.20 -3.19 -14.99
CA LYS A 112 0.11 -2.35 -16.15
C LYS A 112 1.58 -1.91 -16.16
N ILE A 113 2.14 -1.48 -15.03
CA ILE A 113 3.54 -1.03 -14.91
C ILE A 113 4.51 -2.19 -15.19
N ILE A 114 4.26 -3.36 -14.62
CA ILE A 114 5.06 -4.57 -14.82
C ILE A 114 5.06 -4.97 -16.31
N ARG A 115 3.88 -4.98 -16.94
CA ARG A 115 3.70 -5.42 -18.33
C ARG A 115 4.22 -4.42 -19.36
N ALA A 116 4.23 -3.12 -19.06
CA ALA A 116 4.79 -2.10 -19.94
C ALA A 116 6.31 -2.20 -20.15
N THR A 117 7.00 -3.09 -19.43
CA THR A 117 8.46 -3.23 -19.49
C THR A 117 8.95 -4.64 -19.84
N ASN A 118 8.06 -5.51 -20.30
CA ASN A 118 8.38 -6.81 -20.89
C ASN A 118 8.12 -6.74 -22.40
#